data_AF-A0A7V8Z3P0-F1
#
_entry.id   AF-A0A7V8Z3P0-F1
#
_cell.length_a   1.000
_cell.length_b   1.000
_cell.length_c   1.000
_cell.angle_alpha   90.00
_cell.angle_beta   90.00
_cell.angle_gamma   90.00
#
_symmetry.space_group_name_H-M   'P 1'
#
loop_
_entity.id
_entity.type
_entity.pdbx_description
1 polymer ?
#
loop_
_entity_poly.entity_id
_entity_poly.type
_entity_poly.pdbx_seq_one_letter_code
_entity_poly.pdbx_strand_id
1 'polypeptide(L)'
;MNANLRAIERRVLAMRANGLGAEEIAARLRRSPEHVERMIAWSEYPRSGTGTSKSTRAIQERVLALRSSGESHDRIADRFRKSPRFIRQVEGLAHYRKAMELLS
;
A
#
# COMPACT_ATOMS: atom_id res chain seq x y z
N MET A 1 18.58 -9.35 7.64
CA MET A 1 18.10 -7.95 7.68
C MET A 1 16.67 -7.91 7.15
N ASN A 2 15.69 -7.52 7.98
CA ASN A 2 14.29 -7.45 7.59
C ASN A 2 14.05 -6.26 6.65
N ALA A 3 14.14 -6.49 5.34
CA ALA A 3 14.01 -5.47 4.28
C ALA A 3 12.63 -4.79 4.20
N ASN A 4 11.66 -5.20 5.02
CA ASN A 4 10.25 -4.79 4.94
C ASN A 4 9.76 -3.96 6.15
N LEU A 5 10.66 -3.31 6.90
CA LEU A 5 10.26 -2.43 8.00
C LEU A 5 9.67 -1.10 7.48
N ARG A 6 8.60 -0.65 8.11
CA ARG A 6 8.02 0.68 7.90
C ARG A 6 9.01 1.75 8.34
N ALA A 7 8.87 2.97 7.79
CA ALA A 7 9.74 4.09 8.14
C ALA A 7 9.78 4.37 9.66
N ILE A 8 8.63 4.25 10.33
CA ILE A 8 8.54 4.43 11.79
C ILE A 8 9.28 3.31 12.56
N GLU A 9 9.16 2.06 12.13
CA GLU A 9 9.84 0.91 12.74
C GLU A 9 11.36 1.04 12.59
N ARG A 10 11.83 1.44 11.40
CA ARG A 10 13.26 1.73 11.17
C ARG A 10 13.79 2.83 12.10
N ARG A 11 13.01 3.90 12.28
CA ARG A 11 13.38 5.01 13.17
C ARG A 11 13.44 4.57 14.63
N VAL A 12 12.48 3.76 15.08
CA VAL A 12 12.45 3.19 16.44
C VAL A 12 13.69 2.32 16.69
N LEU A 13 14.00 1.41 15.76
CA LEU A 13 15.17 0.54 15.89
C LEU A 13 16.49 1.32 15.84
N ALA A 14 16.60 2.36 15.00
CA ALA A 14 17.77 3.22 14.98
C ALA A 14 17.97 3.94 16.32
N MET A 15 16.90 4.45 16.94
CA MET A 15 16.99 5.08 18.27
C MET A 15 17.39 4.06 19.35
N ARG A 16 16.83 2.85 19.31
CA ARG A 16 17.19 1.78 20.25
C ARG A 16 18.64 1.33 20.08
N ALA A 17 19.14 1.24 18.84
CA ALA A 17 20.54 0.95 18.54
C ALA A 17 21.49 2.04 19.04
N ASN A 18 21.02 3.30 19.11
CA ASN A 18 21.74 4.41 19.74
C ASN A 18 21.61 4.44 21.27
N GLY A 19 21.04 3.41 21.89
CA GLY A 19 20.94 3.27 23.35
C GLY A 19 19.74 3.95 24.01
N LEU A 20 18.81 4.52 23.25
CA LEU A 20 17.62 5.15 23.84
C LEU A 20 16.63 4.09 24.36
N GLY A 21 16.11 4.33 25.57
CA GLY A 21 15.05 3.52 26.17
C GLY A 21 13.69 3.75 25.52
N ALA A 22 12.74 2.82 25.71
CA ALA A 22 11.42 2.92 25.08
C ALA A 22 10.62 4.16 25.53
N GLU A 23 10.74 4.59 26.78
CA GLU A 23 10.14 5.83 27.30
C GLU A 23 10.61 7.07 26.53
N GLU A 24 11.92 7.16 26.29
CA GLU A 24 12.55 8.30 25.63
C GLU A 24 12.20 8.34 24.13
N ILE A 25 12.10 7.16 23.51
CA ILE A 25 11.64 7.01 22.13
C ILE A 25 10.16 7.37 22.01
N ALA A 26 9.34 6.92 22.97
CA ALA A 26 7.91 7.17 23.03
C ALA A 26 7.62 8.67 23.13
N ALA A 27 8.33 9.39 24.01
CA ALA A 27 8.24 10.83 24.13
C ALA A 27 8.60 11.54 22.81
N ARG A 28 9.70 11.16 22.15
CA ARG A 28 10.13 11.75 20.86
C ARG A 28 9.15 11.50 19.73
N LEU A 29 8.50 10.33 19.70
CA LEU A 29 7.55 9.95 18.65
C LEU A 29 6.10 10.31 18.99
N ARG A 30 5.85 10.90 20.17
CA ARG A 30 4.50 11.18 20.71
C ARG A 30 3.62 9.93 20.69
N ARG A 31 4.16 8.80 21.17
CA ARG A 31 3.49 7.49 21.31
C ARG A 31 3.61 6.99 22.75
N SER A 32 2.92 5.90 23.09
CA SER A 32 3.10 5.25 24.39
C SER A 32 4.34 4.34 24.40
N PRO A 33 4.98 4.15 25.56
CA PRO A 33 6.11 3.22 25.73
C PRO A 33 5.75 1.79 25.32
N GLU A 34 4.57 1.32 25.70
CA GLU A 34 4.03 0.01 25.31
C GLU A 34 3.95 -0.17 23.79
N HIS A 35 3.57 0.89 23.06
CA HIS A 35 3.51 0.84 21.60
C HIS A 35 4.93 0.75 21.02
N VAL A 36 5.91 1.43 21.61
CA VAL A 36 7.31 1.33 21.19
C VAL A 36 7.85 -0.07 21.42
N GLU A 37 7.65 -0.66 22.61
CA GLU A 37 8.08 -2.02 22.92
C GLU A 37 7.43 -3.04 21.98
N ARG A 38 6.14 -2.86 21.67
CA ARG A 38 5.43 -3.70 20.70
C ARG A 38 6.03 -3.60 19.29
N MET A 39 6.42 -2.41 18.85
CA MET A 39 7.09 -2.23 17.55
C MET A 39 8.47 -2.90 17.51
N ILE A 40 9.24 -2.83 18.61
CA ILE A 40 10.54 -3.50 18.72
C ILE A 40 10.33 -5.02 18.63
N ALA A 41 9.46 -5.58 19.47
CA ALA A 41 9.16 -7.01 19.47
C ALA A 41 8.67 -7.51 18.10
N TRP A 42 7.77 -6.78 17.44
CA TRP A 42 7.26 -7.17 16.12
C TRP A 42 8.28 -7.06 14.99
N SER A 43 9.31 -6.23 15.15
CA SER A 43 10.34 -6.05 14.12
C SER A 43 11.28 -7.26 13.96
N GLU A 44 11.32 -8.13 14.97
CA GLU A 44 12.11 -9.38 14.96
C GLU A 44 11.50 -10.43 14.03
N TYR A 45 10.17 -10.40 13.86
CA TYR A 45 9.47 -11.36 13.02
C TYR A 45 9.53 -10.95 11.54
N PRO A 46 9.86 -11.88 10.62
CA PRO A 46 9.84 -11.59 9.20
C PRO A 46 8.41 -11.22 8.79
N ARG A 47 8.25 -9.98 8.33
CA ARG A 47 6.96 -9.50 7.87
C ARG A 47 6.55 -10.28 6.61
N SER A 48 5.45 -11.03 6.69
CA SER A 48 4.84 -11.67 5.52
C SER A 48 4.26 -10.58 4.62
N GLY A 49 4.99 -10.26 3.55
CA GLY A 49 4.54 -9.38 2.48
C GLY A 49 4.92 -7.91 2.65
N THR A 50 5.37 -7.32 1.55
CA THR A 50 5.16 -5.90 1.30
C THR A 50 3.66 -5.66 1.45
N GLY A 51 3.25 -4.77 2.35
CA GLY A 51 1.84 -4.40 2.41
C GLY A 51 1.49 -3.95 1.00
N THR A 52 0.63 -4.69 0.30
CA THR A 52 0.29 -4.35 -1.07
C THR A 52 -0.21 -2.92 -1.00
N SER A 53 0.55 -1.99 -1.57
CA SER A 53 -0.04 -0.73 -2.00
C SER A 53 -1.30 -1.17 -2.70
N LYS A 54 -2.47 -0.67 -2.27
CA LYS A 54 -3.74 -0.90 -2.98
C LYS A 54 -3.52 -0.32 -4.35
N SER A 55 -2.93 -1.12 -5.23
CA SER A 55 -2.30 -0.62 -6.42
C SER A 55 -3.46 -0.17 -7.26
N THR A 56 -3.52 1.12 -7.57
CA THR A 56 -4.48 1.62 -8.54
C THR A 56 -4.39 0.84 -9.86
N ARG A 57 -3.26 0.13 -10.11
CA ARG A 57 -3.11 -0.82 -11.21
C ARG A 57 -4.10 -2.00 -11.14
N ALA A 58 -4.38 -2.55 -9.96
CA ALA A 58 -5.24 -3.73 -9.86
C ALA A 58 -6.69 -3.47 -10.32
N ILE A 59 -7.26 -2.30 -10.00
CA ILE A 59 -8.58 -1.94 -10.52
C ILE A 59 -8.53 -1.63 -12.02
N GLN A 60 -7.45 -1.00 -12.50
CA GLN A 60 -7.25 -0.69 -13.91
C GLN A 60 -7.14 -1.96 -14.77
N GLU A 61 -6.29 -2.91 -14.36
CA GLU A 61 -6.10 -4.19 -15.01
C GLU A 61 -7.40 -5.00 -15.06
N ARG A 62 -8.13 -5.05 -13.94
CA ARG A 62 -9.42 -5.75 -13.89
C ARG A 62 -10.47 -5.09 -14.78
N VAL A 63 -10.53 -3.76 -14.83
CA VAL A 63 -11.45 -3.05 -15.74
C VAL A 63 -11.09 -3.37 -17.20
N LEU A 64 -9.81 -3.29 -17.59
CA LEU A 64 -9.38 -3.65 -18.95
C LEU A 64 -9.71 -5.10 -19.30
N ALA A 65 -9.48 -6.04 -18.39
CA ALA A 65 -9.78 -7.46 -18.61
C ALA A 65 -11.29 -7.67 -18.86
N LEU A 66 -12.15 -7.13 -18.01
CA LEU A 66 -13.61 -7.26 -18.16
C LEU A 66 -14.14 -6.53 -19.41
N ARG A 67 -13.54 -5.39 -19.76
CA ARG A 67 -13.86 -4.67 -21.00
C ARG A 67 -13.46 -5.47 -22.24
N SER A 68 -12.29 -6.12 -22.20
CA SER A 68 -11.83 -7.00 -23.29
C SER A 68 -12.68 -8.26 -23.43
N SER A 69 -13.31 -8.75 -22.36
CA SER A 69 -14.30 -9.84 -22.43
C SER A 69 -15.72 -9.36 -22.80
N GLY A 70 -15.89 -8.09 -23.17
CA GLY A 70 -17.16 -7.53 -23.66
C GLY A 70 -18.14 -7.05 -22.59
N GLU A 71 -17.76 -7.03 -21.30
CA GLU A 71 -18.68 -6.58 -20.23
C GLU A 71 -18.89 -5.06 -20.30
N SER A 72 -20.14 -4.60 -20.28
CA SER A 72 -20.51 -3.17 -20.32
C SER A 72 -20.00 -2.40 -19.09
N HIS A 73 -19.77 -1.09 -19.23
CA HIS A 73 -19.39 -0.23 -18.09
C HIS A 73 -20.38 -0.27 -16.94
N ASP A 74 -21.68 -0.43 -17.20
CA ASP A 74 -22.71 -0.46 -16.16
C ASP A 74 -22.58 -1.72 -15.29
N ARG A 75 -22.48 -2.90 -15.89
CA ARG A 75 -22.25 -4.16 -15.16
C ARG A 75 -20.94 -4.17 -14.37
N ILE A 76 -19.87 -3.62 -14.95
CA ILE A 76 -18.60 -3.47 -14.24
C ILE A 76 -18.79 -2.49 -13.06
N ALA A 77 -19.49 -1.39 -13.26
CA ALA A 77 -19.75 -0.41 -12.20
C ALA A 77 -20.50 -1.03 -11.02
N ASP A 78 -21.52 -1.84 -11.29
CA ASP A 78 -22.27 -2.59 -10.27
C ASP A 78 -21.34 -3.54 -9.49
N ARG A 79 -20.51 -4.31 -10.19
CA ARG A 79 -19.54 -5.24 -9.58
C ARG A 79 -18.58 -4.53 -8.63
N PHE A 80 -18.12 -3.34 -9.01
CA PHE A 80 -17.19 -2.54 -8.21
C PHE A 80 -17.88 -1.59 -7.21
N ARG A 81 -19.22 -1.55 -7.18
CA ARG A 81 -20.02 -0.58 -6.40
C ARG A 81 -19.59 0.86 -6.67
N LYS A 82 -19.45 1.20 -7.95
CA LYS A 82 -19.06 2.52 -8.47
C LYS A 82 -20.05 3.00 -9.51
N SER A 83 -19.85 4.21 -10.03
CA SER A 83 -20.65 4.72 -11.15
C SER A 83 -20.05 4.31 -12.50
N PRO A 84 -20.87 4.18 -13.55
CA PRO A 84 -20.37 3.90 -14.91
C PRO A 84 -19.36 4.94 -15.40
N ARG A 85 -19.57 6.22 -15.03
CA ARG A 85 -18.64 7.32 -15.31
C ARG A 85 -17.26 7.06 -14.69
N PHE A 86 -17.22 6.58 -13.45
CA PHE A 86 -15.97 6.26 -12.77
C PHE A 86 -15.23 5.12 -13.50
N ILE A 87 -15.93 4.06 -13.92
CA ILE A 87 -15.31 2.95 -14.67
C ILE A 87 -14.73 3.42 -16.00
N ARG A 88 -15.43 4.28 -16.75
CA ARG A 88 -14.89 4.89 -17.98
C ARG A 88 -13.61 5.67 -17.74
N GLN A 89 -13.55 6.45 -16.65
CA GLN A 89 -12.33 7.18 -16.29
C GLN A 89 -11.17 6.25 -15.93
N VAL A 90 -11.46 5.16 -15.20
CA VAL A 90 -10.46 4.13 -14.86
C VAL A 90 -9.92 3.45 -16.11
N GLU A 91 -10.78 3.05 -17.05
CA GLU A 91 -10.39 2.45 -18.33
C GLU A 91 -9.50 3.40 -19.15
N GLY A 92 -9.90 4.67 -19.29
CA GLY A 92 -9.11 5.67 -20.02
C GLY A 92 -7.71 5.87 -19.40
N LEU A 93 -7.64 5.99 -18.08
CA LEU A 93 -6.36 6.10 -17.38
C LEU A 93 -5.50 4.84 -17.51
N ALA A 94 -6.13 3.66 -17.55
CA ALA A 94 -5.43 2.39 -17.75
C ALA A 94 -4.80 2.32 -19.15
N HIS A 95 -5.54 2.69 -20.20
CA HIS A 95 -5.00 2.76 -21.56
C HIS A 95 -3.85 3.75 -21.69
N TYR A 96 -4.00 4.95 -21.13
CA TYR A 96 -2.93 5.96 -21.13
C TYR A 96 -1.64 5.42 -20.50
N ARG A 97 -1.74 4.80 -19.32
CA ARG A 97 -0.57 4.21 -18.64
C ARG A 97 0.08 3.10 -19.46
N LYS A 98 -0.73 2.22 -20.05
CA LYS A 98 -0.22 1.15 -20.91
C LYS A 98 0.51 1.69 -22.14
N ALA A 99 -0.01 2.78 -22.73
CA ALA A 99 0.67 3.47 -23.83
C ALA A 99 2.02 4.06 -23.37
N MET A 100 2.06 4.70 -22.20
CA MET A 100 3.32 5.23 -21.64
C MET A 100 4.36 4.13 -21.38
N GLU A 101 3.95 2.96 -20.87
CA GLU A 101 4.84 1.82 -20.64
C GLU A 101 5.39 1.21 -21.94
N LEU A 102 4.67 1.31 -23.06
CA LEU A 102 5.14 0.83 -24.37
C LEU A 102 6.09 1.81 -25.07
N LEU A 103 6.11 3.07 -24.63
CA LEU A 103 6.94 4.15 -25.20
C LEU A 103 8.22 4.44 -24.40
N SER A 104 8.39 3.78 -23.25
CA SER A 104 9.57 3.88 -22.38
C SER A 104 10.58 2.76 -22.64
#